data_AF-A0A9Q5ZA00-F1
#
_entry.id   AF-A0A9Q5ZA00-F1
#
_cell.length_a   1.000
_cell.length_b   1.000
_cell.length_c   1.000
_cell.angle_alpha   90.00
_cell.angle_beta   90.00
_cell.angle_gamma   90.00
#
_symmetry.space_group_name_H-M   'P 1'
#
loop_
_entity.id
_entity.type
_entity.pdbx_description
1 polymer ?
#
loop_
_entity_poly.entity_id
_entity_poly.type
_entity_poly.pdbx_seq_one_letter_code
_entity_poly.pdbx_strand_id
1 'polypeptide(L)'
;MKYCEIFKNLPKEGLEPRQFLRHCFDIAELTPRELLEEETDSQYRKKCITVLCAVLGVQRPTVRKWGSDLNFDGTPNYCKISLAYIHAAEIIPNQLKSILRGEYNAPEVDAQTFLERIFLEGLTEQQILQTVSHANFRATCVKTLTQVLHIGTKSVQDWGQDMSFHKMPKIHKHTLSYALAAISKSSSKNWEKAA
;
A
#
# COMPACT_ATOMS: atom_id res chain seq x y z
N MET A 1 5.33 -24.42 4.78
CA MET A 1 5.51 -22.94 4.76
C MET A 1 4.82 -22.36 3.52
N LYS A 2 3.49 -22.14 3.57
CA LYS A 2 2.73 -21.53 2.45
C LYS A 2 2.87 -20.01 2.36
N TYR A 3 3.29 -19.34 3.44
CA TYR A 3 3.28 -17.87 3.57
C TYR A 3 4.28 -17.13 2.68
N CYS A 4 5.39 -17.78 2.29
CA CYS A 4 6.36 -17.17 1.35
C CYS A 4 5.76 -16.96 -0.04
N GLU A 5 4.80 -17.77 -0.47
CA GLU A 5 4.16 -17.65 -1.79
C GLU A 5 3.24 -16.42 -1.87
N ILE A 6 2.52 -16.11 -0.78
CA ILE A 6 1.53 -15.02 -0.71
C ILE A 6 2.17 -13.67 -1.09
N PHE A 7 3.41 -13.46 -0.67
CA PHE A 7 4.12 -12.21 -0.90
C PHE A 7 4.97 -12.19 -2.17
N LYS A 8 5.07 -13.28 -2.93
CA LYS A 8 5.91 -13.31 -4.15
C LYS A 8 5.44 -12.33 -5.22
N ASN A 9 4.13 -12.14 -5.30
CA ASN A 9 3.48 -11.31 -6.32
C ASN A 9 3.28 -9.87 -5.86
N LEU A 10 3.62 -9.54 -4.60
CA LEU A 10 3.62 -8.16 -4.16
C LEU A 10 4.79 -7.39 -4.78
N PRO A 11 4.57 -6.12 -5.16
CA PRO A 11 5.66 -5.20 -5.46
C PRO A 11 6.75 -5.26 -4.38
N LYS A 12 8.01 -5.36 -4.83
CA LYS A 12 9.20 -5.34 -3.97
C LYS A 12 9.90 -3.97 -3.98
N GLU A 13 9.49 -3.12 -4.91
CA GLU A 13 10.01 -1.77 -5.09
C GLU A 13 8.85 -0.79 -5.07
N GLY A 14 9.14 0.42 -4.60
CA GLY A 14 8.14 1.48 -4.57
C GLY A 14 7.88 2.04 -5.97
N LEU A 15 6.67 2.51 -6.20
CA LEU A 15 6.29 3.21 -7.42
C LEU A 15 6.49 4.71 -7.22
N GLU A 16 7.22 5.35 -8.15
CA GLU A 16 7.47 6.78 -8.06
C GLU A 16 6.17 7.59 -8.19
N PRO A 17 5.97 8.67 -7.40
CA PRO A 17 4.71 9.40 -7.39
C PRO A 17 4.27 9.91 -8.76
N ARG A 18 5.19 10.47 -9.56
CA ARG A 18 4.86 10.96 -10.90
C ARG A 18 4.35 9.85 -11.81
N GLN A 19 5.00 8.69 -11.78
CA GLN A 19 4.59 7.53 -12.56
C GLN A 19 3.22 7.03 -12.12
N PHE A 20 3.02 6.87 -10.81
CA PHE A 20 1.72 6.51 -10.24
C PHE A 20 0.60 7.47 -10.68
N LEU A 21 0.86 8.78 -10.60
CA LEU A 21 -0.11 9.82 -10.96
C LEU A 21 -0.47 9.76 -12.44
N ARG A 22 0.50 9.53 -13.33
CA ARG A 22 0.23 9.34 -14.76
C ARG A 22 -0.70 8.16 -15.02
N HIS A 23 -0.51 7.04 -14.32
CA HIS A 23 -1.46 5.92 -14.39
C HIS A 23 -2.84 6.27 -13.82
N CYS A 24 -2.90 7.09 -12.76
CA CYS A 24 -4.17 7.51 -12.16
C CYS A 24 -4.99 8.38 -13.13
N PHE A 25 -4.34 9.31 -13.83
CA PHE A 25 -4.98 10.23 -14.77
C PHE A 25 -5.15 9.66 -16.18
N ASP A 26 -4.77 8.40 -16.41
CA ASP A 26 -4.82 7.74 -17.73
C ASP A 26 -3.97 8.45 -18.80
N ILE A 27 -2.82 8.99 -18.39
CA ILE A 27 -1.88 9.71 -19.27
C ILE A 27 -0.52 9.03 -19.39
N ALA A 28 -0.36 7.81 -18.84
CA ALA A 28 0.94 7.12 -18.79
C ALA A 28 1.52 6.79 -20.17
N GLU A 29 0.66 6.52 -21.15
CA GLU A 29 1.03 6.13 -22.51
C GLU A 29 1.07 7.31 -23.50
N LEU A 30 0.86 8.54 -23.02
CA LEU A 30 0.94 9.74 -23.86
C LEU A 30 2.38 10.00 -24.33
N THR A 31 2.49 10.64 -25.48
CA THR A 31 3.80 11.10 -25.99
C THR A 31 4.41 12.15 -25.06
N PRO A 32 5.74 12.38 -25.10
CA PRO A 32 6.39 13.40 -24.28
C PRO A 32 5.80 14.80 -24.43
N ARG A 33 5.29 15.14 -25.62
CA ARG A 33 4.64 16.41 -25.89
C ARG A 33 3.27 16.51 -25.19
N GLU A 34 2.44 15.50 -25.34
CA GLU A 34 1.10 15.46 -24.72
C GLU A 34 1.22 15.39 -23.18
N LEU A 35 2.20 14.64 -22.66
CA LEU A 35 2.53 14.65 -21.24
C LEU A 35 2.87 16.06 -20.75
N LEU A 36 3.67 16.82 -21.51
CA LEU A 36 4.01 18.18 -21.14
C LEU A 36 2.77 19.09 -21.13
N GLU A 37 1.88 18.96 -22.10
CA GLU A 37 0.62 19.72 -22.18
C GLU A 37 -0.26 19.44 -20.94
N GLU A 38 -0.45 18.18 -20.55
CA GLU A 38 -1.20 17.79 -19.35
C GLU A 38 -0.51 18.20 -18.04
N GLU A 39 0.80 17.99 -17.94
CA GLU A 39 1.57 18.25 -16.72
C GLU A 39 1.81 19.75 -16.47
N THR A 40 1.67 20.60 -17.49
CA THR A 40 1.73 22.07 -17.37
C THR A 40 0.39 22.72 -17.07
N ASP A 41 -0.72 21.96 -17.06
CA ASP A 41 -2.01 22.47 -16.59
C ASP A 41 -1.90 23.00 -15.15
N SER A 42 -2.41 24.22 -14.96
CA SER A 42 -2.29 24.94 -13.68
C SER A 42 -2.91 24.18 -12.49
N GLN A 43 -3.86 23.27 -12.75
CA GLN A 43 -4.51 22.46 -11.72
C GLN A 43 -3.89 21.08 -11.57
N TYR A 44 -3.05 20.61 -12.51
CA TYR A 44 -2.49 19.26 -12.48
C TYR A 44 -1.78 18.97 -11.16
N ARG A 45 -0.82 19.81 -10.77
CA ARG A 45 -0.10 19.63 -9.49
C ARG A 45 -1.04 19.62 -8.28
N LYS A 46 -2.10 20.44 -8.28
CA LYS A 46 -3.10 20.48 -7.21
C LYS A 46 -3.93 19.19 -7.15
N LYS A 47 -4.31 18.64 -8.31
CA LYS A 47 -4.97 17.34 -8.44
C LYS A 47 -4.05 16.22 -7.93
N CYS A 48 -2.77 16.22 -8.33
CA CYS A 48 -1.76 15.27 -7.86
C CYS A 48 -1.63 15.26 -6.33
N ILE A 49 -1.48 16.44 -5.71
CA ILE A 49 -1.42 16.56 -4.25
C ILE A 49 -2.70 16.02 -3.60
N THR A 50 -3.87 16.28 -4.20
CA THR A 50 -5.15 15.79 -3.68
C THR A 50 -5.21 14.26 -3.70
N VAL A 51 -4.78 13.63 -4.80
CA VAL A 51 -4.70 12.17 -4.91
C VAL A 51 -3.74 11.59 -3.88
N LEU A 52 -2.50 12.10 -3.79
CA LEU A 52 -1.50 11.60 -2.85
C LEU A 52 -1.96 11.74 -1.39
N CYS A 53 -2.59 12.87 -1.04
CA CYS A 53 -3.16 13.07 0.30
C CYS A 53 -4.25 12.03 0.62
N ALA A 54 -5.19 11.83 -0.31
CA ALA A 54 -6.34 10.96 -0.10
C ALA A 54 -5.92 9.49 0.06
N VAL A 55 -5.02 9.00 -0.79
CA VAL A 55 -4.63 7.57 -0.79
C VAL A 55 -3.62 7.23 0.31
N LEU A 56 -2.77 8.17 0.73
CA LEU A 56 -1.78 7.93 1.78
C LEU A 56 -2.25 8.36 3.17
N GLY A 57 -3.42 9.02 3.27
CA GLY A 57 -3.92 9.55 4.54
C GLY A 57 -3.03 10.65 5.12
N VAL A 58 -2.32 11.41 4.28
CA VAL A 58 -1.39 12.47 4.70
C VAL A 58 -1.93 13.87 4.40
N GLN A 59 -1.50 14.84 5.19
CA GLN A 59 -1.93 16.23 5.00
C GLN A 59 -1.21 16.90 3.82
N ARG A 60 -1.88 17.88 3.20
CA ARG A 60 -1.33 18.67 2.07
C ARG A 60 0.04 19.30 2.36
N PRO A 61 0.32 19.86 3.55
CA PRO A 61 1.65 20.40 3.86
C PRO A 61 2.75 19.34 3.80
N THR A 62 2.45 18.09 4.15
CA THR A 62 3.41 16.98 4.07
C THR A 62 3.78 16.69 2.62
N VAL A 63 2.78 16.52 1.74
CA VAL A 63 3.02 16.25 0.31
C VAL A 63 3.75 17.41 -0.36
N ARG A 64 3.42 18.65 -0.01
CA ARG A 64 4.11 19.84 -0.55
C ARG A 64 5.59 19.89 -0.20
N LYS A 65 6.01 19.26 0.91
CA LYS A 65 7.42 19.18 1.31
C LYS A 65 8.21 18.09 0.57
N TRP A 66 7.53 17.20 -0.18
CA TRP A 66 8.20 16.17 -0.97
C TRP A 66 8.83 16.72 -2.26
N GLY A 67 8.50 17.94 -2.67
CA GLY A 67 9.12 18.56 -3.83
C GLY A 67 8.31 19.73 -4.36
N SER A 68 8.99 20.67 -5.01
CA SER A 68 8.36 21.79 -5.71
C SER A 68 7.80 21.38 -7.07
N ASP A 69 8.36 20.34 -7.69
CA ASP A 69 7.98 19.82 -9.00
C ASP A 69 6.90 18.72 -8.93
N LEU A 70 6.76 17.97 -10.02
CA LEU A 70 5.83 16.85 -10.17
C LEU A 70 6.47 15.49 -9.86
N ASN A 71 7.77 15.43 -9.55
CA ASN A 71 8.48 14.20 -9.22
C ASN A 71 8.25 13.80 -7.77
N PHE A 72 8.15 14.80 -6.87
CA PHE A 72 7.98 14.59 -5.43
C PHE A 72 9.12 13.75 -4.82
N ASP A 73 10.37 14.06 -5.17
CA ASP A 73 11.57 13.28 -4.84
C ASP A 73 11.77 12.99 -3.35
N GLY A 74 11.28 13.88 -2.47
CA GLY A 74 11.29 13.72 -1.01
C GLY A 74 10.24 12.75 -0.45
N THR A 75 9.54 12.00 -1.30
CA THR A 75 8.54 11.02 -0.88
C THR A 75 9.19 9.85 -0.14
N PRO A 76 8.75 9.51 1.09
CA PRO A 76 9.30 8.36 1.82
C PRO A 76 9.07 7.02 1.11
N ASN A 77 10.01 6.08 1.24
CA ASN A 77 9.92 4.77 0.59
C ASN A 77 8.65 3.98 0.96
N TYR A 78 8.20 4.05 2.21
CA TYR A 78 6.95 3.39 2.63
C TYR A 78 5.70 4.00 1.97
N CYS A 79 5.75 5.26 1.53
CA CYS A 79 4.71 5.84 0.69
C CYS A 79 4.78 5.27 -0.72
N LYS A 80 5.98 5.19 -1.31
CA LYS A 80 6.19 4.63 -2.65
C LYS A 80 5.72 3.17 -2.76
N ILE A 81 5.97 2.34 -1.73
CA ILE A 81 5.45 0.96 -1.73
C ILE A 81 3.91 0.93 -1.65
N SER A 82 3.31 1.84 -0.87
CA SER A 82 1.85 1.97 -0.82
C SER A 82 1.28 2.31 -2.20
N LEU A 83 1.91 3.23 -2.95
CA LEU A 83 1.53 3.56 -4.33
C LEU A 83 1.65 2.34 -5.25
N ALA A 84 2.68 1.52 -5.08
CA ALA A 84 2.86 0.29 -5.84
C ALA A 84 1.74 -0.73 -5.56
N TYR A 85 1.34 -0.93 -4.29
CA TYR A 85 0.23 -1.81 -3.92
C TYR A 85 -1.11 -1.32 -4.48
N ILE A 86 -1.36 -0.01 -4.39
CA ILE A 86 -2.56 0.62 -4.96
C ILE A 86 -2.64 0.37 -6.47
N HIS A 87 -1.52 0.54 -7.18
CA HIS A 87 -1.44 0.30 -8.62
C HIS A 87 -1.64 -1.18 -8.96
N ALA A 88 -0.95 -2.10 -8.27
CA ALA A 88 -1.08 -3.54 -8.47
C ALA A 88 -2.51 -4.06 -8.21
N ALA A 89 -3.24 -3.41 -7.29
CA ALA A 89 -4.63 -3.70 -6.98
C ALA A 89 -5.64 -2.99 -7.91
N GLU A 90 -5.18 -2.14 -8.84
CA GLU A 90 -6.02 -1.40 -9.81
C GLU A 90 -7.12 -0.53 -9.14
N ILE A 91 -6.84 0.07 -7.97
CA ILE A 91 -7.86 0.75 -7.15
C ILE A 91 -8.27 2.10 -7.73
N ILE A 92 -7.30 2.91 -8.17
CA ILE A 92 -7.49 4.36 -8.37
C ILE A 92 -8.20 4.76 -9.66
N PRO A 93 -7.99 4.11 -10.82
CA PRO A 93 -8.71 4.50 -12.04
C PRO A 93 -10.22 4.57 -11.82
N ASN A 94 -10.76 3.68 -10.98
CA ASN A 94 -12.19 3.61 -10.65
C ASN A 94 -12.64 4.59 -9.55
N GLN A 95 -11.71 5.18 -8.79
CA GLN A 95 -11.99 6.03 -7.63
C GLN A 95 -11.54 7.48 -7.81
N LEU A 96 -10.84 7.82 -8.90
CA LEU A 96 -10.25 9.14 -9.12
C LEU A 96 -11.28 10.29 -8.97
N LYS A 97 -12.48 10.13 -9.54
CA LYS A 97 -13.54 11.14 -9.44
C LYS A 97 -13.96 11.38 -7.98
N SER A 98 -14.13 10.31 -7.21
CA SER A 98 -14.46 10.39 -5.77
C SER A 98 -13.32 11.05 -4.96
N ILE A 99 -12.07 10.69 -5.28
CA ILE A 99 -10.88 11.29 -4.66
C ILE A 99 -10.81 12.79 -4.89
N LEU A 100 -10.99 13.25 -6.14
CA LEU A 100 -10.93 14.67 -6.49
C LEU A 100 -12.08 15.49 -5.87
N ARG A 101 -13.21 14.85 -5.57
CA ARG A 101 -14.35 15.44 -4.84
C ARG A 101 -14.18 15.42 -3.32
N GLY A 102 -13.20 14.68 -2.80
CA GLY A 102 -13.00 14.49 -1.36
C GLY A 102 -13.98 13.50 -0.74
N GLU A 103 -14.62 12.65 -1.53
CA GLU A 103 -15.58 11.63 -1.10
C GLU A 103 -14.90 10.27 -0.80
N TYR A 104 -13.65 10.11 -1.21
CA TYR A 104 -12.90 8.88 -1.04
C TYR A 104 -12.38 8.73 0.38
N ASN A 105 -12.70 7.58 0.99
CA ASN A 105 -12.12 7.15 2.25
C ASN A 105 -11.11 6.05 1.97
N ALA A 106 -9.83 6.32 2.25
CA ALA A 106 -8.77 5.33 2.12
C ALA A 106 -9.02 4.17 3.09
N PRO A 107 -8.99 2.91 2.63
CA PRO A 107 -9.25 1.77 3.48
C PRO A 107 -8.14 1.60 4.51
N GLU A 108 -8.47 1.01 5.64
CA GLU A 108 -7.56 0.80 6.77
C GLU A 108 -7.76 -0.60 7.33
N VAL A 109 -6.65 -1.24 7.71
CA VAL A 109 -6.66 -2.49 8.48
C VAL A 109 -5.58 -2.41 9.54
N ASP A 110 -5.87 -2.86 10.76
CA ASP A 110 -4.84 -2.96 11.79
C ASP A 110 -3.92 -4.16 11.56
N ALA A 111 -2.82 -4.19 12.33
CA ALA A 111 -1.81 -5.24 12.18
C ALA A 111 -2.39 -6.62 12.51
N GLN A 112 -3.25 -6.72 13.53
CA GLN A 112 -3.86 -7.98 13.93
C GLN A 112 -4.71 -8.56 12.80
N THR A 113 -5.68 -7.80 12.30
CA THR A 113 -6.57 -8.23 11.22
C THR A 113 -5.77 -8.60 9.97
N PHE A 114 -4.71 -7.84 9.66
CA PHE A 114 -3.79 -8.19 8.56
C PHE A 114 -3.12 -9.54 8.79
N LEU A 115 -2.50 -9.75 9.95
CA LEU A 115 -1.75 -10.96 10.28
C LEU A 115 -2.67 -12.18 10.38
N GLU A 116 -3.89 -12.02 10.91
CA GLU A 116 -4.91 -13.06 10.94
C GLU A 116 -5.30 -13.51 9.53
N ARG A 117 -5.51 -12.58 8.59
CA ARG A 117 -5.76 -12.93 7.18
C ARG A 117 -4.59 -13.66 6.55
N ILE A 118 -3.35 -13.27 6.85
CA ILE A 118 -2.17 -13.92 6.27
C ILE A 118 -1.91 -15.31 6.85
N PHE A 119 -2.08 -15.49 8.17
CA PHE A 119 -1.60 -16.67 8.87
C PHE A 119 -2.68 -17.62 9.34
N LEU A 120 -3.89 -17.14 9.61
CA LEU A 120 -4.92 -17.89 10.33
C LEU A 120 -6.16 -18.15 9.50
N GLU A 121 -6.36 -17.43 8.39
CA GLU A 121 -7.50 -17.63 7.51
C GLU A 121 -7.55 -19.07 6.97
N GLY A 122 -8.70 -19.73 7.15
CA GLY A 122 -8.91 -21.12 6.73
C GLY A 122 -8.35 -22.19 7.68
N LEU A 123 -7.75 -21.81 8.81
CA LEU A 123 -7.30 -22.77 9.84
C LEU A 123 -8.41 -23.13 10.83
N THR A 124 -8.33 -24.33 11.40
CA THR A 124 -9.19 -24.74 12.53
C THR A 124 -8.68 -24.14 13.85
N GLU A 125 -9.51 -24.10 14.89
CA GLU A 125 -9.13 -23.59 16.22
C GLU A 125 -7.86 -24.26 16.77
N GLN A 126 -7.73 -25.59 16.61
CA GLN A 126 -6.54 -26.32 17.05
C GLN A 126 -5.28 -25.89 16.27
N GLN A 127 -5.41 -25.67 14.96
CA GLN A 127 -4.29 -25.21 14.12
C GLN A 127 -3.91 -23.75 14.43
N ILE A 128 -4.89 -22.90 14.73
CA ILE A 128 -4.67 -21.53 15.19
C ILE A 128 -3.86 -21.57 16.49
N LEU A 129 -4.29 -22.35 17.48
CA LEU A 129 -3.59 -22.48 18.76
C LEU A 129 -2.14 -22.92 18.55
N GLN A 130 -1.92 -23.98 17.76
CA GLN A 130 -0.58 -24.45 17.43
C GLN A 130 0.29 -23.37 16.75
N THR A 131 -0.30 -22.57 15.87
CA THR A 131 0.40 -21.51 15.14
C THR A 131 0.79 -20.37 16.06
N VAL A 132 -0.15 -19.84 16.85
CA VAL A 132 0.09 -18.68 17.72
C VAL A 132 0.94 -19.02 18.94
N SER A 133 0.90 -20.26 19.42
CA SER A 133 1.73 -20.74 20.53
C SER A 133 3.17 -21.08 20.12
N HIS A 134 3.49 -21.08 18.82
CA HIS A 134 4.85 -21.35 18.37
C HIS A 134 5.81 -20.24 18.81
N ALA A 135 6.95 -20.60 19.42
CA ALA A 135 7.89 -19.63 20.01
C ALA A 135 8.37 -18.53 19.04
N ASN A 136 8.44 -18.83 17.74
CA ASN A 136 8.86 -17.89 16.70
C ASN A 136 7.72 -17.07 16.07
N PHE A 137 6.46 -17.29 16.47
CA PHE A 137 5.30 -16.66 15.81
C PHE A 137 5.38 -15.14 15.82
N ARG A 138 5.78 -14.55 16.94
CA ARG A 138 6.00 -13.09 17.04
C ARG A 138 7.09 -12.62 16.08
N ALA A 139 8.22 -13.32 16.02
CA ALA A 139 9.31 -12.96 15.10
C ALA A 139 8.85 -13.04 13.63
N THR A 140 8.00 -14.03 13.31
CA THR A 140 7.35 -14.14 12.00
C THR A 140 6.44 -12.95 11.70
N CYS A 141 5.59 -12.53 12.65
CA CYS A 141 4.74 -11.35 12.50
C CYS A 141 5.57 -10.08 12.23
N VAL A 142 6.62 -9.86 13.03
CA VAL A 142 7.54 -8.71 12.85
C VAL A 142 8.20 -8.75 11.48
N LYS A 143 8.70 -9.91 11.05
CA LYS A 143 9.32 -10.08 9.73
C LYS A 143 8.34 -9.75 8.61
N THR A 144 7.11 -10.24 8.71
CA THR A 144 6.06 -10.00 7.72
C THR A 144 5.69 -8.53 7.63
N LEU A 145 5.46 -7.85 8.75
CA LEU A 145 5.15 -6.41 8.75
C LEU A 145 6.34 -5.60 8.20
N THR A 146 7.58 -5.95 8.58
CA THR A 146 8.79 -5.31 8.05
C THR A 146 8.86 -5.43 6.52
N GLN A 147 8.60 -6.63 5.99
CA GLN A 147 8.62 -6.90 4.55
C GLN A 147 7.51 -6.16 3.80
N VAL A 148 6.27 -6.17 4.32
CA VAL A 148 5.13 -5.55 3.64
C VAL A 148 5.18 -4.02 3.72
N LEU A 149 5.65 -3.46 4.83
CA LEU A 149 5.68 -2.01 5.04
C LEU A 149 6.98 -1.36 4.56
N HIS A 150 8.00 -2.14 4.22
CA HIS A 150 9.33 -1.67 3.82
C HIS A 150 9.94 -0.69 4.85
N ILE A 151 9.85 -1.05 6.13
CA ILE A 151 10.42 -0.28 7.25
C ILE A 151 11.37 -1.14 8.07
N GLY A 152 12.19 -0.51 8.91
CA GLY A 152 13.13 -1.23 9.76
C GLY A 152 12.44 -2.07 10.86
N THR A 153 12.98 -3.27 11.10
CA THR A 153 12.52 -4.22 12.13
C THR A 153 12.31 -3.58 13.49
N LYS A 154 13.23 -2.70 13.92
CA LYS A 154 13.16 -2.02 15.21
C LYS A 154 11.88 -1.19 15.36
N SER A 155 11.50 -0.47 14.30
CA SER A 155 10.27 0.33 14.29
C SER A 155 9.03 -0.52 14.56
N VAL A 156 8.95 -1.71 13.92
CA VAL A 156 7.84 -2.65 14.11
C VAL A 156 7.82 -3.20 15.54
N GLN A 157 8.99 -3.56 16.08
CA GLN A 157 9.10 -4.09 17.45
C GLN A 157 8.64 -3.08 18.51
N ASP A 158 8.81 -1.79 18.24
CA ASP A 158 8.42 -0.71 19.16
C ASP A 158 6.89 -0.47 19.20
N TRP A 159 6.13 -1.10 18.30
CA TRP A 159 4.67 -0.92 18.23
C TRP A 159 3.86 -1.74 19.24
N GLY A 160 4.48 -2.72 19.90
CA GLY A 160 3.81 -3.57 20.88
C GLY A 160 4.48 -4.93 21.02
N GLN A 161 4.16 -5.64 22.10
CA GLN A 161 4.73 -6.97 22.40
C GLN A 161 3.85 -8.15 21.95
N ASP A 162 2.62 -7.89 21.54
CA ASP A 162 1.66 -8.89 21.06
C ASP A 162 1.41 -8.73 19.54
N MET A 163 0.44 -9.48 19.01
CA MET A 163 0.03 -9.47 17.60
C MET A 163 -0.81 -8.24 17.21
N SER A 164 -1.26 -7.43 18.18
CA SER A 164 -2.03 -6.21 17.92
C SER A 164 -1.19 -5.09 17.31
N PHE A 165 0.09 -5.01 17.73
CA PHE A 165 0.96 -3.87 17.43
C PHE A 165 0.24 -2.53 17.66
N HIS A 166 -0.44 -2.37 18.79
CA HIS A 166 -1.37 -1.26 19.08
C HIS A 166 -0.81 0.15 18.88
N LYS A 167 0.50 0.37 18.91
CA LYS A 167 1.12 1.69 18.63
C LYS A 167 1.48 1.90 17.15
N MET A 168 1.08 1.02 16.25
CA MET A 168 1.35 1.15 14.82
C MET A 168 0.76 2.47 14.29
N PRO A 169 1.56 3.33 13.64
CA PRO A 169 1.09 4.56 13.02
C PRO A 169 -0.02 4.31 12.00
N LYS A 170 -1.01 5.22 11.98
CA LYS A 170 -2.19 5.14 11.11
C LYS A 170 -1.84 4.97 9.64
N ILE A 171 -0.78 5.64 9.15
CA ILE A 171 -0.36 5.55 7.75
C ILE A 171 -0.08 4.11 7.29
N HIS A 172 0.44 3.26 8.17
CA HIS A 172 0.73 1.87 7.84
C HIS A 172 -0.54 1.02 7.76
N LYS A 173 -1.65 1.42 8.40
CA LYS A 173 -2.95 0.75 8.26
C LYS A 173 -3.47 0.82 6.82
N HIS A 174 -3.26 1.95 6.15
CA HIS A 174 -3.57 2.10 4.72
C HIS A 174 -2.71 1.17 3.87
N THR A 175 -1.40 1.18 4.10
CA THR A 175 -0.46 0.30 3.38
C THR A 175 -0.83 -1.18 3.50
N LEU A 176 -1.14 -1.65 4.72
CA LEU A 176 -1.57 -3.04 4.94
C LEU A 176 -2.87 -3.36 4.19
N SER A 177 -3.82 -2.43 4.15
CA SER A 177 -5.07 -2.64 3.42
C SER A 177 -4.83 -2.75 1.91
N TYR A 178 -3.96 -1.92 1.36
CA TYR A 178 -3.59 -1.99 -0.06
C TYR A 178 -2.80 -3.25 -0.39
N ALA A 179 -1.91 -3.70 0.51
CA ALA A 179 -1.20 -4.96 0.35
C ALA A 179 -2.16 -6.14 0.28
N LEU A 180 -3.18 -6.20 1.13
CA LEU A 180 -4.22 -7.23 1.07
C LEU A 180 -4.98 -7.19 -0.27
N ALA A 181 -5.38 -6.00 -0.72
CA ALA A 181 -6.07 -5.86 -2.01
C ALA A 181 -5.20 -6.35 -3.18
N ALA A 182 -3.89 -6.05 -3.16
CA ALA A 182 -2.94 -6.50 -4.17
C ALA A 182 -2.75 -8.02 -4.14
N ILE A 183 -2.64 -8.62 -2.94
CA ILE A 183 -2.60 -10.08 -2.76
C ILE A 183 -3.85 -10.72 -3.37
N SER A 184 -5.04 -10.24 -3.01
CA SER A 184 -6.31 -10.78 -3.52
C SER A 184 -6.40 -10.70 -5.04
N LYS A 185 -6.03 -9.56 -5.64
CA LYS A 185 -6.03 -9.38 -7.10
C LYS A 185 -5.07 -10.36 -7.80
N SER A 186 -3.89 -10.60 -7.23
CA SER A 186 -2.91 -11.53 -7.79
C SER A 186 -3.41 -12.98 -7.75
N SER A 187 -4.10 -13.37 -6.68
CA SER A 187 -4.70 -14.70 -6.53
C SER A 187 -5.81 -14.96 -7.56
N SER A 188 -6.65 -13.95 -7.83
CA SER A 188 -7.69 -14.04 -8.87
C SER A 188 -7.10 -14.22 -10.28
N LYS A 189 -6.08 -13.44 -10.65
CA LYS A 189 -5.42 -13.54 -11.97
C LYS A 189 -4.74 -14.90 -12.19
N ASN A 190 -4.23 -15.52 -11.13
CA ASN A 190 -3.63 -16.86 -11.21
C ASN A 190 -4.67 -17.96 -11.43
N TRP A 191 -5.91 -17.77 -10.95
CA TRP A 191 -7.02 -18.69 -11.22
C TRP A 191 -7.52 -18.57 -12.65
N GLU A 192 -7.66 -17.34 -13.17
CA GLU A 192 -8.08 -17.08 -14.56
C GLU A 192 -7.10 -17.61 -15.61
N LYS A 193 -5.80 -17.69 -15.29
CA LYS A 193 -4.78 -18.28 -16.18
C LYS A 193 -4.72 -19.81 -16.13
N ALA A 194 -5.33 -20.43 -15.13
CA ALA A 194 -5.28 -21.87 -14.90
C ALA A 194 -6.60 -22.59 -15.24
N ALA A 195 -7.63 -21.84 -15.64
CA ALA A 195 -8.92 -22.32 -16.14
C ALA A 195 -8.95 -22.24 -17.68
#